data_AF-V3Z408-F1
#
_entry.id   AF-V3Z408-F1
#
_cell.length_a   1.000
_cell.length_b   1.000
_cell.length_c   1.000
_cell.angle_alpha   90.00
_cell.angle_beta   90.00
_cell.angle_gamma   90.00
#
_symmetry.space_group_name_H-M   'P 1'
#
loop_
_entity.id
_entity.type
_entity.pdbx_description
1 polymer ?
#
loop_
_entity_poly.entity_id
_entity_poly.type
_entity_poly.pdbx_seq_one_letter_code
_entity_poly.pdbx_strand_id
1 'polypeptide(L)'
;MVYEWMKDVSVDVPNKTPDKRRNTQRTDNKVIAAKEFLGKLPNLPSHYCRATSNKKYLEPIFTTFADLYRVYKQYCTTEGVGIVCKKAFKSCFDDLNLSLSRPKKDQCDICCGFEAGNISEIDYNNHINLKNEARMKIPMTKHELKMTIVLKS
;
A
#
# COMPACT_ATOMS: atom_id res chain seq x y z
N MET A 1 35.30 -49.31 55.41
CA MET A 1 34.68 -47.96 55.35
C MET A 1 34.86 -47.47 53.92
N VAL A 2 33.85 -47.69 53.08
CA VAL A 2 32.94 -46.63 52.56
C VAL A 2 33.75 -45.47 51.97
N TYR A 3 33.74 -45.24 50.66
CA TYR A 3 32.57 -44.67 50.00
C TYR A 3 32.54 -44.88 48.46
N GLU A 4 31.65 -45.77 48.01
CA GLU A 4 31.07 -45.83 46.65
C GLU A 4 29.95 -44.78 46.49
N TRP A 5 30.30 -43.50 46.33
CA TRP A 5 29.36 -42.49 45.84
C TRP A 5 29.92 -41.60 44.72
N MET A 6 31.13 -41.90 44.24
CA MET A 6 31.60 -41.40 42.93
C MET A 6 31.02 -42.28 41.83
N LYS A 7 29.78 -42.01 41.43
CA LYS A 7 29.25 -42.23 40.07
C LYS A 7 27.85 -41.61 39.98
N ASP A 8 27.68 -40.83 38.93
CA ASP A 8 26.43 -40.27 38.41
C ASP A 8 25.78 -39.11 39.17
N VAL A 9 26.24 -37.89 38.89
CA VAL A 9 25.32 -36.78 38.59
C VAL A 9 25.90 -35.96 37.44
N SER A 10 25.39 -36.20 36.23
CA SER A 10 25.49 -35.26 35.12
C SER A 10 24.65 -34.03 35.47
N VAL A 11 25.31 -32.94 35.89
CA VAL A 11 24.65 -31.64 35.99
C VAL A 11 24.69 -31.02 34.60
N ASP A 12 23.66 -31.27 33.81
CA ASP A 12 23.34 -30.41 32.68
C ASP A 12 23.16 -28.99 33.23
N VAL A 13 24.10 -28.10 32.90
CA VAL A 13 23.97 -26.66 33.15
C VAL A 13 23.20 -26.08 31.96
N PRO A 14 21.88 -25.83 32.06
CA PRO A 14 21.20 -25.04 31.03
C PRO A 14 21.71 -23.61 31.13
N ASN A 15 22.61 -23.24 30.23
CA ASN A 15 23.00 -21.86 30.00
C ASN A 15 21.84 -21.11 29.33
N LYS A 16 20.77 -20.81 30.09
CA LYS A 16 19.70 -19.92 29.66
C LYS A 16 20.11 -18.50 29.98
N THR A 17 20.72 -17.82 29.02
CA THR A 17 20.72 -16.35 28.99
C THR A 17 19.27 -15.86 29.15
N PRO A 18 18.99 -14.83 29.96
CA PRO A 18 17.62 -14.36 30.15
C PRO A 18 17.07 -13.89 28.81
N ASP A 19 16.07 -14.63 28.30
CA ASP A 19 15.28 -14.23 27.15
C ASP A 19 14.61 -12.90 27.52
N LYS A 20 15.12 -11.81 26.91
CA LYS A 20 14.48 -10.50 26.97
C LYS A 20 13.18 -10.60 26.18
N ARG A 21 12.15 -11.21 26.79
CA ARG A 21 10.76 -11.11 26.34
C ARG A 21 10.41 -9.63 26.29
N ARG A 22 10.58 -9.03 25.10
CA ARG A 22 10.18 -7.66 24.83
C ARG A 22 8.71 -7.55 25.20
N ASN A 23 8.35 -6.55 26.00
CA ASN A 23 6.99 -6.31 26.43
C ASN A 23 6.08 -6.04 25.21
N THR A 24 5.47 -7.10 24.68
CA THR A 24 4.64 -7.10 23.45
C THR A 24 3.49 -6.09 23.54
N GLN A 25 2.86 -5.97 24.72
CA GLN A 25 1.72 -5.08 24.92
C GLN A 25 2.05 -3.59 24.70
N ARG A 26 3.23 -3.13 25.14
CA ARG A 26 3.64 -1.73 24.93
C ARG A 26 3.91 -1.42 23.46
N THR A 27 4.37 -2.39 22.69
CA THR A 27 4.51 -2.28 21.23
C THR A 27 3.15 -2.26 20.54
N ASP A 28 2.18 -3.03 21.04
CA ASP A 28 0.84 -3.12 20.46
C ASP A 28 0.09 -1.79 20.56
N ASN A 29 0.12 -1.11 21.71
CA ASN A 29 -0.57 0.17 21.89
C ASN A 29 -0.08 1.27 20.91
N LYS A 30 1.23 1.30 20.62
CA LYS A 30 1.79 2.27 19.66
C LYS A 30 1.41 1.94 18.22
N VAL A 31 1.33 0.65 17.90
CA VAL A 31 0.87 0.15 16.59
C VAL A 31 -0.61 0.46 16.39
N ILE A 32 -1.44 0.32 17.42
CA ILE A 32 -2.86 0.70 17.39
C ILE A 32 -2.99 2.20 17.08
N ALA A 33 -2.29 3.06 17.81
CA ALA A 33 -2.31 4.51 17.57
C ALA A 33 -1.85 4.89 16.14
N ALA A 34 -0.88 4.17 15.58
CA ALA A 34 -0.46 4.35 14.19
C ALA A 34 -1.57 3.98 13.19
N LYS A 35 -2.30 2.88 13.42
CA LYS A 35 -3.42 2.47 12.58
C LYS A 35 -4.61 3.44 12.70
N GLU A 36 -4.89 3.94 13.89
CA GLU A 36 -5.92 4.97 14.10
C GLU A 36 -5.61 6.27 13.37
N PHE A 37 -4.35 6.75 13.44
CA PHE A 37 -3.91 7.91 12.67
C PHE A 37 -4.15 7.70 11.17
N LEU A 38 -3.72 6.55 10.63
CA LEU A 38 -3.90 6.22 9.22
C LEU A 38 -5.39 6.11 8.82
N GLY A 39 -6.25 5.65 9.73
CA GLY A 39 -7.70 5.56 9.51
C GLY A 39 -8.43 6.90 9.48
N LYS A 40 -7.87 7.94 10.11
CA LYS A 40 -8.41 9.31 10.08
C LYS A 40 -8.09 10.06 8.78
N LEU A 41 -7.15 9.55 7.98
CA LEU A 41 -6.75 10.22 6.74
C LEU A 41 -7.81 10.05 5.65
N PRO A 42 -8.10 11.11 4.87
CA PRO A 42 -9.06 11.02 3.80
C PRO A 42 -8.52 10.15 2.65
N ASN A 43 -9.41 9.32 2.11
CA ASN A 43 -9.12 8.43 1.00
C ASN A 43 -9.70 9.00 -0.29
N LEU A 44 -9.02 8.72 -1.40
CA LEU A 44 -9.53 8.97 -2.73
C LEU A 44 -10.82 8.17 -2.96
N PRO A 45 -11.82 8.76 -3.63
CA PRO A 45 -12.99 8.03 -4.10
C PRO A 45 -12.62 6.79 -4.95
N SER A 46 -13.45 5.75 -4.86
CA SER A 46 -13.19 4.46 -5.51
C SER A 46 -13.05 4.55 -7.03
N HIS A 47 -13.67 5.53 -7.69
CA HIS A 47 -13.58 5.72 -9.15
C HIS A 47 -12.18 6.13 -9.63
N TYR A 48 -11.32 6.63 -8.74
CA TYR A 48 -9.91 6.89 -9.03
C TYR A 48 -9.03 5.65 -8.83
N CYS A 49 -9.53 4.63 -8.14
CA CYS A 49 -8.85 3.36 -7.95
C CYS A 49 -9.01 2.48 -9.21
N ARG A 50 -8.04 1.59 -9.45
CA ARG A 50 -8.18 0.59 -10.53
C ARG A 50 -9.22 -0.44 -10.11
N ALA A 51 -10.20 -0.73 -10.97
CA ALA A 51 -11.25 -1.73 -10.69
C ALA A 51 -10.70 -3.12 -10.30
N THR A 52 -9.52 -3.48 -10.79
CA THR A 52 -8.86 -4.77 -10.49
C THR A 52 -8.06 -4.77 -9.18
N SER A 53 -8.01 -3.65 -8.45
CA SER A 53 -7.17 -3.50 -7.26
C SER A 53 -7.98 -3.05 -6.06
N ASN A 54 -7.85 -3.77 -4.94
CA ASN A 54 -8.42 -3.40 -3.65
C ASN A 54 -7.60 -2.32 -2.90
N LYS A 55 -6.63 -1.71 -3.57
CA LYS A 55 -5.72 -0.72 -2.97
C LYS A 55 -6.44 0.61 -2.74
N LYS A 56 -6.32 1.13 -1.52
CA LYS A 56 -6.88 2.42 -1.12
C LYS A 56 -5.82 3.49 -1.32
N TYR A 57 -6.16 4.57 -2.01
CA TYR A 57 -5.24 5.68 -2.21
C TYR A 57 -5.59 6.80 -1.23
N LEU A 58 -4.60 7.33 -0.52
CA LEU A 58 -4.78 8.56 0.24
C LEU A 58 -4.91 9.73 -0.72
N GLU A 59 -5.64 10.78 -0.29
CA GLU A 59 -5.64 12.05 -1.00
C GLU A 59 -4.22 12.57 -1.23
N PRO A 60 -3.97 13.31 -2.33
CA PRO A 60 -2.63 13.79 -2.71
C PRO A 60 -2.11 14.93 -1.80
N ILE A 61 -2.42 14.87 -0.50
CA ILE A 61 -1.89 15.74 0.55
C ILE A 61 -0.43 15.40 0.84
N PHE A 62 -0.06 14.12 0.72
CA PHE A 62 1.29 13.63 1.00
C PHE A 62 2.00 13.22 -0.28
N THR A 63 3.06 13.96 -0.65
CA THR A 63 3.89 13.63 -1.82
C THR A 63 4.73 12.38 -1.59
N THR A 64 5.27 12.21 -0.37
CA THR A 64 6.13 11.08 -0.02
C THR A 64 5.72 10.41 1.29
N PHE A 65 6.14 9.15 1.45
CA PHE A 65 5.95 8.43 2.71
C PHE A 65 6.74 9.08 3.86
N ALA A 66 7.84 9.78 3.55
CA ALA A 66 8.59 10.52 4.56
C ALA A 66 7.79 11.71 5.11
N ASP A 67 7.06 12.43 4.24
CA ASP A 67 6.18 13.52 4.65
C ASP A 67 5.03 13.01 5.52
N LEU A 68 4.39 11.91 5.11
CA LEU A 68 3.37 11.24 5.92
C LEU A 68 3.89 10.88 7.31
N TYR A 69 5.09 10.29 7.40
CA TYR A 69 5.69 9.94 8.68
C TYR A 69 6.08 11.16 9.52
N ARG A 70 6.46 12.29 8.89
CA ARG A 70 6.73 13.56 9.60
C ARG A 70 5.47 14.06 10.30
N VAL A 71 4.33 14.07 9.60
CA VAL A 71 3.04 14.49 10.17
C VAL A 71 2.57 13.54 11.27
N TYR A 72 2.74 12.22 11.08
CA TYR A 72 2.46 11.24 12.13
C TYR A 72 3.27 11.52 13.42
N LYS A 73 4.57 11.83 13.31
CA LYS A 73 5.38 12.15 14.50
C LYS A 73 4.87 13.40 15.23
N GLN A 74 4.45 14.41 14.47
CA GLN A 74 3.86 15.63 15.03
C GLN A 74 2.56 15.31 15.77
N TYR A 75 1.66 14.54 15.14
CA TYR A 75 0.43 14.02 15.75
C TYR A 75 0.71 13.27 17.06
N CYS A 76 1.71 12.40 17.08
CA CYS A 76 2.05 11.68 18.31
C CYS A 76 2.58 12.60 19.42
N THR A 77 3.30 13.65 19.05
CA THR A 77 3.85 14.62 20.00
C THR A 77 2.73 15.47 20.60
N THR A 78 1.74 15.87 19.80
CA THR A 78 0.60 16.67 20.27
C THR A 78 -0.36 15.88 21.15
N GLU A 79 -0.61 14.61 20.81
CA GLU A 79 -1.54 13.75 21.55
C GLU A 79 -0.89 13.00 22.72
N GLY A 80 0.42 13.13 22.91
CA GLY A 80 1.18 12.43 23.95
C GLY A 80 1.24 10.90 23.76
N VAL A 81 1.01 10.39 22.54
CA VAL A 81 1.04 8.96 22.25
C VAL A 81 2.44 8.49 21.82
N GLY A 82 2.74 7.21 22.07
CA GLY A 82 4.04 6.65 21.74
C GLY A 82 4.29 6.50 20.23
N ILE A 83 5.40 7.05 19.75
CA ILE A 83 5.82 6.95 18.33
C ILE A 83 6.38 5.55 18.03
N VAL A 84 5.93 4.95 16.92
CA VAL A 84 6.58 3.77 16.33
C VAL A 84 7.70 4.17 15.35
N CYS A 85 8.68 3.29 15.15
CA CYS A 85 9.74 3.53 14.16
C CYS A 85 9.16 3.50 12.73
N LYS A 86 9.86 4.16 11.79
CA LYS A 86 9.41 4.30 10.39
C LYS A 86 9.10 2.96 9.72
N LYS A 87 9.86 1.90 10.02
CA LYS A 87 9.64 0.55 9.48
C LYS A 87 8.33 -0.06 9.99
N ALA A 88 8.06 0.04 11.29
CA ALA A 88 6.80 -0.43 11.87
C ALA A 88 5.60 0.36 11.35
N PHE A 89 5.74 1.69 11.21
CA PHE A 89 4.72 2.53 10.59
C PHE A 89 4.44 2.12 9.15
N LYS A 90 5.49 1.81 8.37
CA LYS A 90 5.36 1.33 6.99
C LYS A 90 4.62 0.00 6.91
N SER A 91 4.90 -0.93 7.82
CA SER A 91 4.13 -2.18 7.94
C SER A 91 2.65 -1.90 8.18
N CYS A 92 2.31 -1.02 9.13
CA CYS A 92 0.92 -0.65 9.41
C CYS A 92 0.22 -0.05 8.19
N PHE A 93 0.93 0.77 7.42
CA PHE A 93 0.44 1.36 6.17
C PHE A 93 0.16 0.30 5.10
N ASP A 94 1.06 -0.67 4.95
CA ASP A 94 0.92 -1.76 3.98
C ASP A 94 -0.19 -2.75 4.40
N ASP A 95 -0.33 -3.04 5.70
CA ASP A 95 -1.40 -3.88 6.27
C ASP A 95 -2.80 -3.32 5.98
N LEU A 96 -2.93 -1.99 5.94
CA LEU A 96 -4.18 -1.30 5.60
C LEU A 96 -4.41 -1.20 4.08
N ASN A 97 -3.51 -1.76 3.27
CA ASN A 97 -3.49 -1.71 1.82
C ASN A 97 -3.57 -0.27 1.27
N LEU A 98 -2.91 0.65 1.97
CA LEU A 98 -2.87 2.07 1.60
C LEU A 98 -1.79 2.34 0.55
N SER A 99 -1.97 3.42 -0.21
CA SER A 99 -0.97 3.92 -1.14
C SER A 99 -1.07 5.44 -1.27
N LEU A 100 0.05 6.08 -1.56
CA LEU A 100 0.06 7.51 -1.85
C LEU A 100 -0.31 7.69 -3.31
N SER A 101 -1.33 8.52 -3.58
CA SER A 101 -1.67 8.91 -4.94
C SER A 101 -0.49 9.68 -5.53
N ARG A 102 0.03 9.18 -6.65
CA ARG A 102 1.03 9.89 -7.44
C ARG A 102 0.35 10.41 -8.69
N PRO A 103 0.50 11.70 -9.04
CA PRO A 103 0.12 12.20 -10.34
C PRO A 103 0.74 11.29 -11.41
N LYS A 104 -0.08 10.72 -12.29
CA LYS A 104 0.43 9.86 -13.36
C LYS A 104 1.15 10.73 -14.38
N LYS A 105 2.34 10.29 -14.80
CA LYS A 105 3.11 10.94 -15.86
C LYS A 105 2.40 10.86 -17.21
N ASP A 106 1.61 9.81 -17.44
CA ASP A 106 0.85 9.56 -18.68
C ASP A 106 -0.58 10.09 -18.58
N GLN A 107 -0.75 11.34 -18.15
CA GLN A 107 -2.03 12.00 -18.33
C GLN A 107 -2.17 12.42 -19.79
N CYS A 108 -3.35 12.18 -20.38
CA CYS A 108 -3.61 12.58 -21.75
C CYS A 108 -3.67 14.11 -21.81
N ASP A 109 -2.79 14.73 -22.59
CA ASP A 109 -2.70 16.19 -22.73
C ASP A 109 -4.05 16.80 -23.14
N ILE A 110 -4.81 16.11 -24.00
CA ILE A 110 -6.14 16.56 -24.45
C ILE A 110 -7.16 16.52 -23.30
N CYS A 111 -7.15 15.45 -22.49
CA CYS A 111 -8.09 15.34 -21.35
C CYS A 111 -7.77 16.39 -20.28
N CYS A 112 -6.49 16.57 -19.94
CA CYS A 112 -6.07 17.56 -18.96
C CYS A 112 -6.25 18.98 -19.47
N GLY A 113 -5.99 19.22 -20.75
CA GLY A 113 -6.23 20.51 -21.39
C GLY A 113 -7.71 20.90 -21.36
N PHE A 114 -8.63 19.96 -21.57
CA PHE A 114 -10.08 20.23 -21.48
C PHE A 114 -10.52 20.53 -20.04
N GLU A 115 -10.06 19.75 -19.05
CA GLU A 115 -10.36 20.02 -17.62
C GLU A 115 -9.84 21.39 -17.17
N ALA A 116 -8.69 21.81 -17.69
CA ALA A 116 -8.10 23.13 -17.42
C ALA A 116 -8.70 24.27 -18.27
N GLY A 117 -9.66 23.99 -19.16
CA GLY A 117 -10.31 25.00 -20.03
C GLY A 117 -9.45 25.48 -21.20
N ASN A 118 -8.35 24.80 -21.52
CA ASN A 118 -7.43 25.15 -22.60
C ASN A 118 -7.77 24.50 -23.96
N ILE A 119 -8.71 23.54 -23.97
CA ILE A 119 -9.11 22.78 -25.15
C ILE A 119 -10.60 22.96 -25.38
N SER A 120 -11.02 23.02 -26.65
CA SER A 120 -12.44 23.15 -27.00
C SER A 120 -13.23 21.87 -26.74
N GLU A 121 -14.52 22.00 -26.48
CA GLU A 121 -15.42 20.85 -26.31
C GLU A 121 -15.50 19.97 -27.57
N ILE A 122 -15.34 20.57 -28.76
CA ILE A 122 -15.31 19.86 -30.05
C ILE A 122 -14.11 18.92 -30.11
N ASP A 123 -12.91 19.42 -29.78
CA ASP A 123 -11.68 18.63 -29.81
C ASP A 123 -11.68 17.51 -28.77
N TYR A 124 -12.21 17.79 -27.57
CA TYR A 124 -12.40 16.78 -26.54
C TYR A 124 -13.36 15.67 -26.98
N ASN A 125 -14.51 16.03 -27.58
CA ASN A 125 -15.48 15.05 -28.07
C ASN A 125 -14.90 14.16 -29.18
N ASN A 126 -14.16 14.75 -30.11
CA ASN A 126 -13.44 13.99 -31.14
C ASN A 126 -12.45 12.99 -30.53
N HIS A 127 -11.67 13.41 -29.53
CA HIS A 127 -10.76 12.53 -28.79
C HIS A 127 -11.49 11.35 -28.14
N ILE A 128 -12.62 11.61 -27.47
CA ILE A 128 -13.42 10.56 -26.82
C ILE A 128 -14.01 9.58 -27.85
N ASN A 129 -14.52 10.09 -28.97
CA ASN A 129 -15.06 9.26 -30.06
C ASN A 129 -14.00 8.32 -30.63
N LEU A 130 -12.82 8.84 -31.01
CA LEU A 130 -11.71 8.02 -31.53
C LEU A 130 -11.28 6.93 -30.52
N LYS A 131 -11.24 7.27 -29.24
CA LYS A 131 -10.91 6.33 -28.16
C LYS A 131 -11.96 5.23 -28.02
N ASN A 132 -13.24 5.56 -28.14
CA ASN A 132 -14.34 4.58 -28.08
C ASN A 132 -14.33 3.68 -29.32
N GLU A 133 -14.14 4.23 -30.51
CA GLU A 133 -14.01 3.44 -31.74
C GLU A 133 -12.86 2.44 -31.67
N ALA A 134 -11.69 2.86 -31.21
CA ALA A 134 -10.54 1.97 -31.03
C ALA A 134 -10.87 0.83 -30.06
N ARG A 135 -11.55 1.12 -28.95
CA ARG A 135 -12.00 0.10 -27.99
C ARG A 135 -13.00 -0.88 -28.58
N MET A 136 -13.92 -0.42 -29.43
CA MET A 136 -14.90 -1.27 -30.11
C MET A 136 -14.26 -2.15 -31.20
N LYS A 137 -13.14 -1.71 -31.80
CA LYS A 137 -12.39 -2.48 -32.80
C LYS A 137 -11.52 -3.60 -32.19
N ILE A 138 -11.09 -3.46 -30.91
CA ILE A 138 -10.25 -4.44 -30.20
C ILE A 138 -10.93 -5.82 -29.90
N PRO A 139 -12.22 -5.96 -29.55
CA PRO A 139 -12.83 -7.27 -29.29
C PRO A 139 -12.96 -8.17 -30.52
N MET A 140 -13.06 -7.62 -31.74
CA MET A 140 -13.19 -8.42 -32.96
C MET A 140 -11.88 -9.10 -33.38
N THR A 141 -10.74 -8.45 -33.21
CA THR A 141 -9.44 -8.97 -33.71
C THR A 141 -8.95 -10.21 -32.96
N LYS A 142 -9.30 -10.37 -31.67
CA LYS A 142 -8.85 -11.51 -30.87
C LYS A 142 -9.62 -12.80 -31.14
N HIS A 143 -10.88 -12.71 -31.56
CA HIS A 143 -11.70 -13.86 -31.95
C HIS A 143 -11.37 -14.31 -33.38
N GLU A 144 -11.22 -13.37 -34.31
CA GLU A 144 -10.85 -13.62 -35.70
C GLU A 144 -9.46 -14.26 -35.83
N LEU A 145 -8.46 -13.82 -35.05
CA LEU A 145 -7.11 -14.42 -35.03
C LEU A 145 -7.09 -15.84 -34.46
N LYS A 146 -7.98 -16.15 -33.50
CA LYS A 146 -8.12 -17.53 -32.98
C LYS A 146 -8.80 -18.45 -34.00
N MET A 147 -9.80 -17.96 -34.73
CA MET A 147 -10.52 -18.73 -35.74
C MET A 147 -9.66 -19.01 -36.99
N THR A 148 -8.82 -18.06 -37.41
CA THR A 148 -7.91 -18.28 -38.56
C THR A 148 -6.77 -19.27 -38.28
N ILE A 149 -6.35 -19.44 -37.02
CA ILE A 149 -5.34 -20.44 -36.64
C ILE A 149 -5.95 -21.85 -36.57
N VAL A 150 -7.21 -21.99 -36.14
CA VAL A 150 -7.89 -23.28 -36.02
C VAL A 150 -8.31 -23.85 -37.38
N LEU A 151 -8.56 -23.00 -38.39
CA LEU A 151 -8.99 -23.44 -39.74
C LEU A 151 -7.84 -23.73 -40.71
N LYS A 152 -6.57 -23.56 -40.28
CA LYS A 152 -5.36 -23.81 -41.08
C LYS A 152 -4.50 -24.97 -40.54
N SER A 153 -5.02 -25.76 -39.60
CA SER A 153 -4.38 -26.98 -39.07
C SER A 153 -5.12 -28.24 -39.50
#